data_AF-A0A1Y1HSS6-F1
#
_entry.id   AF-A0A1Y1HSS6-F1
#
_cell.length_a   1.000
_cell.length_b   1.000
_cell.length_c   1.000
_cell.angle_alpha   90.00
_cell.angle_beta   90.00
_cell.angle_gamma   90.00
#
_symmetry.space_group_name_H-M   'P 1'
#
loop_
_entity.id
_entity.type
_entity.pdbx_description
1 polymer ?
#
loop_
_entity_poly.entity_id
_entity_poly.type
_entity_poly.pdbx_seq_one_letter_code
_entity_poly.pdbx_strand_id
1 'polypeptide(L)'
;MGSPGGSTVPLLSAIIVSLGLLGFYLKSKKKKEPEERQLNAFIEEFEVQPSPNPLPPLAPLPLSGLRFAAKDIFDVEGHVTGFGNPTWRATHEEAKSTAHVVTALLRNGATLVGKTHMDELAFSINGENKHYGTPLNSAAPDRVPGGSSSGSAAAVAAGVVDFAIGTDTAGSLRIPAAYNGVYSFRPSHGSVSAAGVVPMSPSLDAVGWFARDASLLRLVGAMLLPTPQTPPKRAQRVIFAEDLFGLSTAPREPVIAAVTGTLAKLNASARVERTRIGEFFASKVPSLREFARDGKDGMTGEEAVAGIREAMRGLQGWEFKQAHGEWVTSAKPDMAPDVASRVNAALGANEETAKKAAQVRRELRAALDALLTNDTVLILPPSPGAPPKRNSPPKSLDDLRNRAMQLVAIASLGGFPQVTIPMGTENGKEDGNPLAFSVLSGHGTDAMLLDTAVELSRGVTKVAEMYWKRGGREAGPRGAEHRAEEAKTKGNEALKAKRYVEAVKHYNEAIRLDRSNATYFSNKALALMQLGRNGDAEAACTEALNLDPKNVKALLRRGFTREQIGAYDQALQDFEHALVLEPANVQAKNAIGRMRDLGMTS
;
A
#
# COMPACT_ATOMS: atom_id res chain seq x y z
N MET A 1 -5.90 -62.50 -60.63
CA MET A 1 -4.76 -61.57 -60.45
C MET A 1 -5.18 -60.52 -59.44
N GLY A 2 -4.40 -60.28 -58.38
CA GLY A 2 -4.65 -59.20 -57.41
C GLY A 2 -4.58 -59.63 -55.95
N SER A 3 -3.43 -59.38 -55.34
CA SER A 3 -3.04 -59.52 -53.93
C SER A 3 -4.04 -58.95 -52.88
N PRO A 4 -4.17 -59.55 -51.68
CA PRO A 4 -4.56 -58.84 -50.47
C PRO A 4 -3.30 -58.43 -49.67
N GLY A 5 -2.93 -57.15 -49.74
CA GLY A 5 -1.92 -56.54 -48.88
C GLY A 5 -2.58 -55.83 -47.70
N GLY A 6 -2.27 -56.25 -46.48
CA GLY A 6 -2.73 -55.62 -45.23
C GLY A 6 -1.87 -56.10 -44.07
N SER A 7 -0.69 -55.50 -43.95
CA SER A 7 0.43 -55.86 -43.08
C SER A 7 0.19 -55.61 -41.59
N THR A 8 0.75 -56.52 -40.81
CA THR A 8 1.00 -56.50 -39.36
C THR A 8 1.79 -55.27 -38.88
N VAL A 9 1.21 -54.54 -37.92
CA VAL A 9 1.76 -53.98 -36.65
C VAL A 9 3.20 -53.43 -36.61
N PRO A 10 3.42 -52.30 -35.91
CA PRO A 10 4.43 -52.33 -34.85
C PRO A 10 3.94 -51.73 -33.52
N LEU A 11 3.69 -52.62 -32.56
CA LEU A 11 3.52 -52.40 -31.12
C LEU A 11 4.88 -52.06 -30.45
N LEU A 12 5.98 -52.09 -31.20
CA LEU A 12 7.33 -51.79 -30.71
C LEU A 12 7.59 -50.28 -30.58
N SER A 13 6.90 -49.43 -31.34
CA SER A 13 7.09 -47.98 -31.30
C SER A 13 6.51 -47.34 -30.03
N ALA A 14 5.50 -47.97 -29.43
CA ALA A 14 4.86 -47.47 -28.21
C ALA A 14 5.71 -47.74 -26.95
N ILE A 15 6.41 -48.89 -26.89
CA ILE A 15 7.18 -49.29 -25.70
C ILE A 15 8.46 -48.45 -25.53
N ILE A 16 9.09 -48.01 -26.63
CA ILE A 16 10.31 -47.19 -26.57
C ILE A 16 9.99 -45.75 -26.11
N VAL A 17 8.83 -45.21 -26.45
CA VAL A 17 8.39 -43.87 -25.98
C VAL A 17 8.04 -43.91 -24.48
N SER A 18 7.44 -45.00 -24.00
CA SER A 18 7.13 -45.18 -22.57
C SER A 18 8.37 -45.33 -21.68
N LEU A 19 9.40 -46.05 -22.15
CA LEU A 19 10.66 -46.20 -21.41
C LEU A 19 11.54 -44.93 -21.48
N GLY A 20 11.46 -44.16 -22.57
CA GLY A 20 12.11 -42.84 -22.67
C GLY A 20 11.52 -41.80 -21.71
N LEU A 21 10.19 -41.80 -21.53
CA LEU A 21 9.51 -40.93 -20.56
C LEU A 21 9.77 -41.37 -19.11
N LEU A 22 9.83 -42.67 -18.83
CA LEU A 22 10.19 -43.18 -17.50
C LEU A 22 11.67 -42.92 -17.15
N GLY A 23 12.57 -42.99 -18.14
CA GLY A 23 13.99 -42.65 -17.99
C GLY A 23 14.26 -41.16 -17.78
N PHE A 24 13.43 -40.27 -18.34
CA PHE A 24 13.50 -38.82 -18.08
C PHE A 24 12.87 -38.46 -16.72
N TYR A 25 11.80 -39.14 -16.32
CA TYR A 25 11.16 -38.97 -15.01
C TYR A 25 12.04 -39.49 -13.85
N LEU A 26 12.87 -40.51 -14.08
CA LEU A 26 13.77 -41.07 -13.07
C LEU A 26 15.16 -40.40 -13.02
N LYS A 27 15.55 -39.59 -14.02
CA LYS A 27 16.83 -38.83 -14.01
C LYS A 27 16.77 -37.44 -13.38
N SER A 28 15.59 -36.95 -12.93
CA SER A 28 15.50 -35.71 -12.15
C SER A 28 15.45 -35.91 -10.63
N LYS A 29 15.45 -37.15 -10.13
CA LYS A 29 15.70 -37.45 -8.71
C LYS A 29 17.20 -37.61 -8.44
N LYS A 30 17.98 -36.57 -8.72
CA LYS A 30 19.01 -36.21 -7.72
C LYS A 30 18.20 -35.87 -6.48
N LYS A 31 18.52 -36.46 -5.32
CA LYS A 31 17.99 -36.00 -4.03
C LYS A 31 18.29 -34.50 -3.94
N LYS A 32 17.35 -33.66 -4.38
CA LYS A 32 17.23 -32.30 -3.87
C LYS A 32 17.03 -32.50 -2.38
N GLU A 33 17.84 -31.85 -1.56
CA GLU A 33 17.43 -31.61 -0.18
C GLU A 33 15.98 -31.08 -0.22
N PRO A 34 15.11 -31.49 0.72
CA PRO A 34 13.74 -30.99 0.72
C PRO A 34 13.76 -29.47 0.60
N GLU A 35 13.00 -28.89 -0.33
CA GLU A 35 13.01 -27.45 -0.64
C GLU A 35 12.75 -26.60 0.63
N GLU A 36 12.11 -27.17 1.65
CA GLU A 36 11.96 -26.62 3.00
C GLU A 36 13.29 -26.38 3.75
N ARG A 37 14.28 -27.30 3.67
CA ARG A 37 15.60 -27.12 4.33
C ARG A 37 16.41 -25.98 3.73
N GLN A 38 16.15 -25.60 2.47
CA GLN A 38 16.78 -24.43 1.85
C GLN A 38 16.07 -23.13 2.20
N LEU A 39 14.81 -23.18 2.63
CA LEU A 39 14.03 -22.00 2.96
C LEU A 39 14.43 -21.41 4.32
N ASN A 40 14.85 -22.25 5.28
CA ASN A 40 15.17 -21.85 6.66
C ASN A 40 14.04 -21.02 7.32
N ALA A 41 12.78 -21.33 6.99
CA ALA A 41 11.62 -20.63 7.54
C ALA A 41 11.14 -21.18 8.89
N PHE A 42 11.60 -22.36 9.30
CA PHE A 42 11.17 -23.05 10.52
C PHE A 42 12.32 -23.16 11.52
N ILE A 43 12.03 -22.88 12.80
CA ILE A 43 12.93 -23.22 13.92
C ILE A 43 12.66 -24.66 14.37
N GLU A 44 11.39 -25.07 14.29
CA GLU A 44 10.93 -26.38 14.73
C GLU A 44 9.78 -26.84 13.83
N GLU A 45 9.89 -28.05 13.28
CA GLU A 45 8.88 -28.67 12.43
C GLU A 45 8.18 -29.79 13.20
N PHE A 46 6.86 -29.72 13.26
CA PHE A 46 5.99 -30.73 13.88
C PHE A 46 4.56 -30.51 13.39
N GLU A 47 3.70 -31.51 13.48
CA GLU A 47 2.30 -31.36 13.10
C GLU A 47 1.36 -31.47 14.30
N VAL A 48 0.46 -30.50 14.44
CA VAL A 48 -0.69 -30.60 15.35
C VAL A 48 -1.94 -30.72 14.49
N GLN A 49 -2.59 -31.87 14.60
CA GLN A 49 -3.78 -32.20 13.82
C GLN A 49 -4.97 -31.31 14.26
N PRO A 50 -5.83 -30.89 13.32
CA PRO A 50 -7.00 -30.09 13.62
C PRO A 50 -8.06 -30.90 14.36
N SER A 51 -9.09 -30.19 14.86
CA SER A 51 -10.33 -30.84 15.26
C SER A 51 -10.96 -31.58 14.05
N PRO A 52 -11.52 -32.79 14.24
CA PRO A 52 -12.10 -33.54 13.14
C PRO A 52 -13.30 -32.81 12.56
N ASN A 53 -13.51 -32.99 11.25
CA ASN A 53 -14.71 -32.47 10.60
C ASN A 53 -15.97 -33.10 11.20
N PRO A 54 -17.10 -32.37 11.24
CA PRO A 54 -18.38 -32.96 11.59
C PRO A 54 -18.77 -34.03 10.56
N LEU A 55 -19.54 -35.03 10.99
CA LEU A 55 -20.04 -36.08 10.11
C LEU A 55 -21.08 -35.51 9.11
N PRO A 56 -21.16 -36.05 7.87
CA PRO A 56 -22.22 -35.69 6.93
C PRO A 56 -23.61 -35.84 7.57
N PRO A 57 -24.58 -34.95 7.26
CA PRO A 57 -24.60 -33.99 6.15
C PRO A 57 -24.03 -32.60 6.48
N LEU A 58 -23.40 -32.40 7.65
CA LEU A 58 -22.84 -31.10 8.03
C LEU A 58 -21.65 -30.72 7.13
N ALA A 59 -21.52 -29.42 6.85
CA ALA A 59 -20.40 -28.91 6.06
C ALA A 59 -19.07 -29.08 6.81
N PRO A 60 -17.95 -29.33 6.10
CA PRO A 60 -16.61 -29.32 6.69
C PRO A 60 -16.30 -28.00 7.40
N LEU A 61 -15.35 -28.06 8.35
CA LEU A 61 -14.88 -26.86 9.04
C LEU A 61 -14.25 -25.86 8.04
N PRO A 62 -14.35 -24.54 8.27
CA PRO A 62 -14.01 -23.53 7.26
C PRO A 62 -12.56 -23.57 6.77
N LEU A 63 -11.61 -24.02 7.59
CA LEU A 63 -10.19 -24.13 7.24
C LEU A 63 -9.76 -25.58 6.99
N SER A 64 -10.70 -26.50 6.79
CA SER A 64 -10.39 -27.91 6.58
C SER A 64 -9.45 -28.12 5.38
N GLY A 65 -8.39 -28.89 5.60
CA GLY A 65 -7.39 -29.20 4.58
C GLY A 65 -6.32 -28.11 4.40
N LEU A 66 -6.43 -26.98 5.10
CA LEU A 66 -5.41 -25.93 5.08
C LEU A 66 -4.30 -26.19 6.10
N ARG A 67 -3.08 -25.81 5.75
CA ARG A 67 -1.87 -25.88 6.56
C ARG A 67 -1.44 -24.48 6.96
N PHE A 68 -1.07 -24.30 8.23
CA PHE A 68 -0.52 -23.04 8.73
C PHE A 68 0.70 -23.22 9.60
N ALA A 69 1.52 -22.19 9.68
CA ALA A 69 2.66 -22.13 10.59
C ALA A 69 2.49 -20.98 11.59
N ALA A 70 3.13 -21.10 12.76
CA ALA A 70 3.09 -20.09 13.81
C ALA A 70 4.48 -19.55 14.10
N LYS A 71 4.65 -18.23 14.20
CA LYS A 71 5.90 -17.64 14.69
C LYS A 71 6.36 -18.27 16.02
N ASP A 72 7.67 -18.40 16.25
CA ASP A 72 8.27 -18.95 17.48
C ASP A 72 8.13 -18.03 18.72
N ILE A 73 6.94 -17.45 18.87
CA ILE A 73 6.48 -16.62 19.99
C ILE A 73 5.10 -17.09 20.49
N PHE A 74 4.45 -18.00 19.77
CA PHE A 74 3.17 -18.60 20.13
C PHE A 74 3.39 -19.92 20.87
N ASP A 75 2.76 -20.04 22.03
CA ASP A 75 2.73 -21.27 22.80
C ASP A 75 1.99 -22.37 22.05
N VAL A 76 2.58 -23.56 22.09
CA VAL A 76 2.01 -24.81 21.59
C VAL A 76 2.30 -25.84 22.66
N GLU A 77 1.26 -26.51 23.16
CA GLU A 77 1.36 -27.47 24.25
C GLU A 77 2.42 -28.55 23.97
N GLY A 78 3.31 -28.78 24.94
CA GLY A 78 4.41 -29.76 24.80
C GLY A 78 5.61 -29.28 23.99
N HIS A 79 5.63 -28.02 23.55
CA HIS A 79 6.77 -27.42 22.86
C HIS A 79 7.26 -26.16 23.57
N VAL A 80 8.58 -25.97 23.62
CA VAL A 80 9.18 -24.73 24.15
C VAL A 80 9.01 -23.60 23.13
N THR A 81 8.47 -22.46 23.57
CA THR A 81 8.43 -21.23 22.78
C THR A 81 9.79 -20.54 22.84
N GLY A 82 10.51 -20.45 21.72
CA GLY A 82 11.92 -20.09 21.72
C GLY A 82 12.23 -18.59 21.67
N PHE A 83 11.26 -17.76 21.32
CA PHE A 83 11.39 -16.29 21.19
C PHE A 83 12.59 -15.86 20.32
N GLY A 84 12.99 -16.72 19.38
CA GLY A 84 14.13 -16.49 18.50
C GLY A 84 15.49 -16.43 19.21
N ASN A 85 15.63 -16.96 20.44
CA ASN A 85 16.91 -16.94 21.18
C ASN A 85 17.17 -18.30 21.90
N PRO A 86 18.33 -18.94 21.69
CA PRO A 86 18.66 -20.22 22.35
C PRO A 86 18.73 -20.14 23.88
N THR A 87 19.20 -19.03 24.46
CA THR A 87 19.22 -18.85 25.92
C THR A 87 17.79 -18.81 26.45
N TRP A 88 16.87 -18.12 25.77
CA TRP A 88 15.45 -18.14 26.14
C TRP A 88 14.90 -19.56 26.15
N ARG A 89 15.11 -20.32 25.06
CA ARG A 89 14.69 -21.73 24.97
C ARG A 89 15.30 -22.59 26.08
N ALA A 90 16.55 -22.35 26.48
CA ALA A 90 17.23 -23.12 27.52
C ALA A 90 16.73 -22.81 28.96
N THR A 91 16.15 -21.63 29.18
CA THR A 91 15.66 -21.21 30.51
C THR A 91 14.15 -21.28 30.68
N HIS A 92 13.41 -21.72 29.66
CA HIS A 92 11.95 -21.82 29.70
C HIS A 92 11.50 -23.26 29.48
N GLU A 93 10.44 -23.65 30.20
CA GLU A 93 9.83 -24.97 30.07
C GLU A 93 8.93 -25.05 28.83
N GLU A 94 8.53 -26.26 28.47
CA GLU A 94 7.50 -26.49 27.46
C GLU A 94 6.18 -25.83 27.88
N ALA A 95 5.45 -25.29 26.90
CA ALA A 95 4.17 -24.67 27.19
C ALA A 95 3.15 -25.71 27.68
N LYS A 96 2.44 -25.37 28.76
CA LYS A 96 1.39 -26.22 29.36
C LYS A 96 0.03 -26.10 28.66
N SER A 97 -0.09 -25.15 27.74
CA SER A 97 -1.31 -24.93 26.96
C SER A 97 -0.97 -24.27 25.64
N THR A 98 -1.74 -24.60 24.61
CA THR A 98 -1.63 -23.97 23.29
C THR A 98 -2.25 -22.56 23.29
N ALA A 99 -1.59 -21.61 22.62
CA ALA A 99 -2.06 -20.24 22.47
C ALA A 99 -3.50 -20.16 21.96
N HIS A 100 -4.25 -19.14 22.38
CA HIS A 100 -5.68 -19.03 22.05
C HIS A 100 -5.91 -18.97 20.53
N VAL A 101 -5.10 -18.18 19.83
CA VAL A 101 -5.18 -18.05 18.36
C VAL A 101 -4.86 -19.37 17.64
N VAL A 102 -3.88 -20.14 18.11
CA VAL A 102 -3.52 -21.44 17.54
C VAL A 102 -4.67 -22.43 17.75
N THR A 103 -5.22 -22.47 18.95
CA THR A 103 -6.39 -23.30 19.30
C THR A 103 -7.60 -22.95 18.43
N ALA A 104 -7.87 -21.66 18.20
CA ALA A 104 -8.97 -21.22 17.34
C ALA A 104 -8.82 -21.72 15.89
N LEU A 105 -7.60 -21.71 15.34
CA LEU A 105 -7.33 -22.19 13.98
C LEU A 105 -7.45 -23.72 13.87
N LEU A 106 -6.91 -24.46 14.85
CA LEU A 106 -7.04 -25.92 14.94
C LEU A 106 -8.51 -26.35 15.04
N ARG A 107 -9.30 -25.64 15.86
CA ARG A 107 -10.75 -25.88 16.02
C ARG A 107 -11.56 -25.61 14.75
N ASN A 108 -11.03 -24.77 13.84
CA ASN A 108 -11.65 -24.48 12.56
C ASN A 108 -11.08 -25.31 11.40
N GLY A 109 -10.30 -26.35 11.68
CA GLY A 109 -9.94 -27.37 10.69
C GLY A 109 -8.54 -27.23 10.07
N ALA A 110 -7.76 -26.21 10.46
CA ALA A 110 -6.42 -25.99 9.92
C ALA A 110 -5.36 -26.82 10.66
N THR A 111 -4.39 -27.38 9.95
CA THR A 111 -3.26 -28.15 10.53
C THR A 111 -2.08 -27.21 10.81
N LEU A 112 -1.58 -27.20 12.05
CA LEU A 112 -0.33 -26.50 12.38
C LEU A 112 0.86 -27.35 11.95
N VAL A 113 1.85 -26.77 11.28
CA VAL A 113 3.01 -27.50 10.71
C VAL A 113 4.37 -27.12 11.31
N GLY A 114 4.37 -26.30 12.37
CA GLY A 114 5.57 -26.00 13.14
C GLY A 114 5.68 -24.53 13.55
N LYS A 115 6.82 -24.24 14.20
CA LYS A 115 7.21 -22.90 14.66
C LYS A 115 8.17 -22.25 13.66
N THR A 116 7.81 -21.07 13.16
CA THR A 116 8.60 -20.35 12.17
C THR A 116 9.66 -19.46 12.79
N HIS A 117 10.74 -19.28 12.03
CA HIS A 117 11.81 -18.33 12.29
C HIS A 117 11.29 -16.92 12.60
N MET A 118 12.02 -16.22 13.46
CA MET A 118 11.79 -14.83 13.80
C MET A 118 13.09 -14.11 14.18
N ASP A 119 13.06 -12.78 14.11
CA ASP A 119 14.12 -11.96 14.68
C ASP A 119 14.18 -12.17 16.19
N GLU A 120 15.40 -12.20 16.72
CA GLU A 120 15.70 -12.41 18.13
C GLU A 120 14.89 -11.45 19.03
N LEU A 121 14.15 -12.03 19.99
CA LEU A 121 13.31 -11.31 20.95
C LEU A 121 12.29 -10.37 20.30
N ALA A 122 11.93 -10.62 19.04
CA ALA A 122 11.11 -9.74 18.20
C ALA A 122 11.63 -8.29 18.06
N PHE A 123 12.88 -8.00 18.42
CA PHE A 123 13.42 -6.64 18.53
C PHE A 123 14.14 -6.14 17.25
N SER A 124 13.76 -6.67 16.09
CA SER A 124 14.25 -6.24 14.78
C SER A 124 13.20 -6.40 13.68
N ILE A 125 13.53 -5.92 12.48
CA ILE A 125 12.65 -5.89 11.30
C ILE A 125 13.31 -6.48 10.05
N ASN A 126 14.47 -7.13 10.18
CA ASN A 126 15.25 -7.58 9.03
C ASN A 126 14.93 -9.03 8.67
N GLY A 127 14.64 -9.88 9.65
CA GLY A 127 14.54 -11.32 9.44
C GLY A 127 15.84 -12.10 9.67
N GLU A 128 16.92 -11.40 9.98
CA GLU A 128 18.22 -11.99 10.30
C GLU A 128 18.28 -12.36 11.79
N ASN A 129 18.81 -13.54 12.08
CA ASN A 129 19.00 -14.04 13.45
C ASN A 129 20.39 -14.66 13.58
N LYS A 130 21.17 -14.20 14.57
CA LYS A 130 22.55 -14.66 14.81
C LYS A 130 22.65 -16.17 14.99
N HIS A 131 21.63 -16.79 15.59
CA HIS A 131 21.67 -18.19 16.02
C HIS A 131 21.10 -19.14 14.97
N TYR A 132 20.04 -18.70 14.28
CA TYR A 132 19.27 -19.55 13.36
C TYR A 132 19.46 -19.16 11.87
N GLY A 133 20.24 -18.13 11.58
CA GLY A 133 20.51 -17.66 10.23
C GLY A 133 19.42 -16.73 9.71
N THR A 134 18.99 -16.92 8.46
CA THR A 134 18.01 -16.04 7.81
C THR A 134 17.13 -16.85 6.88
N PRO A 135 15.79 -16.68 6.91
CA PRO A 135 14.92 -17.32 5.93
C PRO A 135 15.21 -16.81 4.51
N LEU A 136 15.11 -17.69 3.53
CA LEU A 136 15.19 -17.31 2.12
C LEU A 136 13.93 -16.52 1.73
N ASN A 137 14.13 -15.27 1.30
CA ASN A 137 13.09 -14.50 0.62
C ASN A 137 12.92 -15.05 -0.81
N SER A 138 11.88 -15.84 -1.06
CA SER A 138 11.63 -16.46 -2.37
C SER A 138 11.35 -15.43 -3.48
N ALA A 139 10.81 -14.27 -3.11
CA ALA A 139 10.51 -13.18 -4.05
C ALA A 139 11.73 -12.29 -4.34
N ALA A 140 12.76 -12.34 -3.50
CA ALA A 140 14.02 -11.61 -3.68
C ALA A 140 15.21 -12.37 -3.04
N PRO A 141 15.75 -13.42 -3.72
CA PRO A 141 16.66 -14.38 -3.10
C PRO A 141 17.99 -13.85 -2.56
N ASP A 142 18.48 -12.69 -2.99
CA ASP A 142 19.71 -12.07 -2.47
C ASP A 142 19.45 -11.09 -1.30
N ARG A 143 18.18 -10.94 -0.91
CA ARG A 143 17.72 -9.93 0.06
C ARG A 143 17.10 -10.58 1.29
N VAL A 144 16.96 -9.77 2.33
CA VAL A 144 16.35 -10.20 3.59
C VAL A 144 14.83 -10.36 3.42
N PRO A 145 14.18 -11.27 4.16
CA PRO A 145 12.73 -11.44 4.12
C PRO A 145 11.98 -10.35 4.91
N GLY A 146 12.67 -9.54 5.71
CA GLY A 146 12.02 -8.64 6.66
C GLY A 146 11.58 -9.40 7.92
N GLY A 147 11.16 -8.67 8.95
CA GLY A 147 10.87 -9.24 10.27
C GLY A 147 10.01 -8.33 11.14
N SER A 148 9.68 -8.71 12.38
CA SER A 148 10.19 -9.90 13.06
C SER A 148 9.51 -11.23 12.73
N SER A 149 8.40 -11.25 11.98
CA SER A 149 7.70 -12.50 11.61
C SER A 149 8.24 -13.07 10.29
N SER A 150 9.56 -13.25 10.23
CA SER A 150 10.31 -13.51 9.00
C SER A 150 10.03 -14.87 8.38
N GLY A 151 10.08 -15.93 9.18
CA GLY A 151 9.78 -17.28 8.73
C GLY A 151 8.32 -17.44 8.33
N SER A 152 7.38 -16.75 9.01
CA SER A 152 5.96 -16.79 8.69
C SER A 152 5.69 -16.26 7.27
N ALA A 153 6.28 -15.10 6.92
CA ALA A 153 6.13 -14.53 5.59
C ALA A 153 6.84 -15.37 4.52
N ALA A 154 8.06 -15.83 4.79
CA ALA A 154 8.83 -16.66 3.86
C ALA A 154 8.13 -18.00 3.57
N ALA A 155 7.56 -18.66 4.58
CA ALA A 155 6.82 -19.92 4.42
C ALA A 155 5.57 -19.77 3.54
N VAL A 156 4.82 -18.67 3.73
CA VAL A 156 3.64 -18.35 2.89
C VAL A 156 4.07 -18.01 1.47
N ALA A 157 5.11 -17.20 1.31
CA ALA A 157 5.61 -16.78 -0.01
C ALA A 157 6.19 -17.93 -0.82
N ALA A 158 6.80 -18.91 -0.16
CA ALA A 158 7.32 -20.12 -0.80
C ALA A 158 6.24 -21.19 -1.05
N GLY A 159 5.00 -20.98 -0.59
CA GLY A 159 3.91 -21.93 -0.76
C GLY A 159 4.02 -23.19 0.11
N VAL A 160 4.88 -23.18 1.14
CA VAL A 160 5.05 -24.28 2.09
C VAL A 160 3.82 -24.41 3.00
N VAL A 161 3.17 -23.28 3.29
CA VAL A 161 1.89 -23.21 4.03
C VAL A 161 0.90 -22.30 3.32
N ASP A 162 -0.38 -22.46 3.64
CA ASP A 162 -1.48 -21.65 3.08
C ASP A 162 -1.54 -20.27 3.71
N PHE A 163 -1.36 -20.22 5.02
CA PHE A 163 -1.30 -19.00 5.80
C PHE A 163 -0.34 -19.19 6.99
N ALA A 164 0.03 -18.09 7.65
CA ALA A 164 0.86 -18.18 8.86
C ALA A 164 0.49 -17.07 9.84
N ILE A 165 0.62 -17.33 11.14
CA ILE A 165 0.38 -16.34 12.18
C ILE A 165 1.68 -15.73 12.69
N GLY A 166 1.65 -14.44 12.99
CA GLY A 166 2.76 -13.64 13.48
C GLY A 166 2.30 -12.56 14.44
N THR A 167 3.25 -11.74 14.88
CA THR A 167 2.99 -10.57 15.73
C THR A 167 3.48 -9.31 15.05
N ASP A 168 2.76 -8.20 15.25
CA ASP A 168 3.14 -6.86 14.80
C ASP A 168 3.19 -5.92 16.02
N THR A 169 4.40 -5.54 16.43
CA THR A 169 4.62 -4.48 17.43
C THR A 169 5.02 -3.20 16.74
N ALA A 170 5.98 -3.30 15.81
CA ALA A 170 6.55 -2.20 15.05
C ALA A 170 6.69 -2.58 13.56
N GLY A 171 5.62 -3.11 12.96
CA GLY A 171 5.62 -3.49 11.54
C GLY A 171 5.98 -4.93 11.24
N SER A 172 6.06 -5.77 12.28
CA SER A 172 6.55 -7.16 12.17
C SER A 172 5.67 -8.12 11.37
N LEU A 173 4.49 -7.68 10.90
CA LEU A 173 3.73 -8.35 9.84
C LEU A 173 3.87 -7.60 8.50
N ARG A 174 3.69 -6.28 8.54
CA ARG A 174 3.59 -5.42 7.35
C ARG A 174 4.88 -5.34 6.53
N ILE A 175 6.03 -5.23 7.19
CA ILE A 175 7.34 -5.18 6.53
C ILE A 175 7.66 -6.50 5.83
N PRO A 176 7.65 -7.66 6.52
CA PRO A 176 7.94 -8.92 5.86
C PRO A 176 6.89 -9.26 4.78
N ALA A 177 5.62 -8.87 4.94
CA ALA A 177 4.63 -9.04 3.87
C ALA A 177 5.00 -8.31 2.60
N ALA A 178 5.38 -7.02 2.72
CA ALA A 178 5.81 -6.21 1.61
C ALA A 178 7.07 -6.77 0.94
N TYR A 179 8.04 -7.24 1.72
CA TYR A 179 9.32 -7.74 1.21
C TYR A 179 9.21 -9.11 0.52
N ASN A 180 8.27 -9.96 0.93
CA ASN A 180 8.06 -11.28 0.32
C ASN A 180 6.91 -11.28 -0.71
N GLY A 181 6.22 -10.14 -0.91
CA GLY A 181 5.13 -10.05 -1.87
C GLY A 181 3.87 -10.85 -1.49
N VAL A 182 3.55 -10.94 -0.20
CA VAL A 182 2.37 -11.65 0.32
C VAL A 182 1.41 -10.72 1.05
N TYR A 183 0.18 -11.17 1.28
CA TYR A 183 -0.78 -10.41 2.07
C TYR A 183 -0.46 -10.55 3.56
N SER A 184 -0.69 -9.49 4.34
CA SER A 184 -0.74 -9.58 5.80
C SER A 184 -1.80 -8.68 6.39
N PHE A 185 -2.32 -9.07 7.55
CA PHE A 185 -3.29 -8.30 8.31
C PHE A 185 -2.82 -8.08 9.75
N ARG A 186 -2.65 -6.81 10.14
CA ARG A 186 -2.57 -6.35 11.52
C ARG A 186 -3.99 -5.98 11.95
N PRO A 187 -4.62 -6.69 12.89
CA PRO A 187 -5.92 -6.28 13.39
C PRO A 187 -5.83 -5.07 14.31
N SER A 188 -7.00 -4.50 14.62
CA SER A 188 -7.17 -3.54 15.71
C SER A 188 -6.59 -4.13 16.99
N HIS A 189 -5.87 -3.28 17.74
CA HIS A 189 -5.25 -3.71 18.99
C HIS A 189 -6.34 -4.23 19.95
N GLY A 190 -6.12 -5.44 20.49
CA GLY A 190 -7.05 -6.12 21.39
C GLY A 190 -8.16 -6.95 20.71
N SER A 191 -8.32 -6.89 19.39
CA SER A 191 -9.38 -7.66 18.70
C SER A 191 -9.08 -9.15 18.56
N VAL A 192 -7.80 -9.52 18.52
CA VAL A 192 -7.36 -10.94 18.54
C VAL A 192 -6.61 -11.18 19.85
N SER A 193 -6.95 -12.26 20.55
CA SER A 193 -6.35 -12.60 21.84
C SER A 193 -4.85 -12.88 21.71
N ALA A 194 -4.06 -12.24 22.59
CA ALA A 194 -2.62 -12.48 22.77
C ALA A 194 -2.33 -13.51 23.89
N ALA A 195 -3.34 -14.23 24.39
CA ALA A 195 -3.12 -15.26 25.40
C ALA A 195 -2.28 -16.43 24.84
N GLY A 196 -1.20 -16.77 25.54
CA GLY A 196 -0.20 -17.75 25.09
C GLY A 196 0.76 -17.18 24.03
N VAL A 197 1.00 -15.87 24.05
CA VAL A 197 1.97 -15.20 23.18
C VAL A 197 2.98 -14.50 24.06
N VAL A 198 4.28 -14.76 23.85
CA VAL A 198 5.33 -14.05 24.58
C VAL A 198 5.27 -12.56 24.21
N PRO A 199 5.14 -11.64 25.19
CA PRO A 199 4.91 -10.23 24.89
C PRO A 199 6.21 -9.55 24.42
N MET A 200 6.12 -8.59 23.50
CA MET A 200 7.21 -7.64 23.21
C MET A 200 6.89 -6.28 23.83
N SER A 201 5.66 -5.80 23.63
CA SER A 201 5.11 -4.59 24.21
C SER A 201 3.59 -4.76 24.21
N PRO A 202 2.98 -5.25 25.31
CA PRO A 202 1.58 -5.63 25.34
C PRO A 202 0.61 -4.56 24.82
N SER A 203 0.94 -3.29 24.97
CA SER A 203 0.07 -2.20 24.54
C SER A 203 0.21 -1.80 23.06
N LEU A 204 1.17 -2.40 22.34
CA LEU A 204 1.44 -2.22 20.91
C LEU A 204 1.25 -3.53 20.11
N ASP A 205 1.47 -4.67 20.76
CA ASP A 205 1.43 -6.00 20.17
C ASP A 205 0.06 -6.33 19.57
N ALA A 206 0.06 -6.70 18.29
CA ALA A 206 -1.10 -7.24 17.60
C ALA A 206 -0.77 -8.63 17.05
N VAL A 207 -1.62 -9.61 17.36
CA VAL A 207 -1.57 -10.95 16.76
C VAL A 207 -2.26 -10.87 15.40
N GLY A 208 -1.53 -11.17 14.33
CA GLY A 208 -2.06 -11.10 12.97
C GLY A 208 -1.55 -12.24 12.12
N TRP A 209 -1.83 -12.19 10.81
CA TRP A 209 -1.56 -13.31 9.92
C TRP A 209 -1.18 -12.87 8.50
N PHE A 210 -0.56 -13.80 7.79
CA PHE A 210 -0.19 -13.73 6.39
C PHE A 210 -1.03 -14.71 5.59
N ALA A 211 -1.29 -14.42 4.32
CA ALA A 211 -1.92 -15.35 3.40
C ALA A 211 -1.41 -15.14 1.97
N ARG A 212 -1.54 -16.17 1.12
CA ARG A 212 -1.16 -16.09 -0.30
C ARG A 212 -2.11 -15.24 -1.12
N ASP A 213 -3.38 -15.16 -0.71
CA ASP A 213 -4.40 -14.35 -1.37
C ASP A 213 -5.35 -13.67 -0.38
N ALA A 214 -6.04 -12.63 -0.86
CA ALA A 214 -6.94 -11.82 -0.04
C ALA A 214 -8.17 -12.58 0.47
N SER A 215 -8.65 -13.60 -0.26
CA SER A 215 -9.83 -14.37 0.14
C SER A 215 -9.50 -15.25 1.33
N LEU A 216 -8.34 -15.93 1.29
CA LEU A 216 -7.84 -16.67 2.44
C LEU A 216 -7.51 -15.75 3.62
N LEU A 217 -6.91 -14.58 3.37
CA LEU A 217 -6.66 -13.57 4.41
C LEU A 217 -7.97 -13.22 5.16
N ARG A 218 -9.05 -12.97 4.41
CA ARG A 218 -10.38 -12.67 4.94
C ARG A 218 -11.00 -13.87 5.67
N LEU A 219 -10.86 -15.08 5.13
CA LEU A 219 -11.39 -16.30 5.73
C LEU A 219 -10.77 -16.57 7.11
N VAL A 220 -9.44 -16.45 7.23
CA VAL A 220 -8.74 -16.55 8.51
C VAL A 220 -9.22 -15.46 9.48
N GLY A 221 -9.39 -14.23 8.99
CA GLY A 221 -9.94 -13.14 9.79
C GLY A 221 -11.32 -13.42 10.35
N ALA A 222 -12.21 -14.07 9.58
CA ALA A 222 -13.54 -14.45 10.06
C ALA A 222 -13.50 -15.46 11.23
N MET A 223 -12.41 -16.24 11.37
CA MET A 223 -12.23 -17.20 12.47
C MET A 223 -11.60 -16.58 13.72
N LEU A 224 -10.85 -15.48 13.56
CA LEU A 224 -10.06 -14.88 14.63
C LEU A 224 -10.65 -13.59 15.19
N LEU A 225 -11.40 -12.84 14.38
CA LEU A 225 -11.96 -11.56 14.77
C LEU A 225 -13.32 -11.72 15.44
N PRO A 226 -13.71 -10.77 16.32
CA PRO A 226 -15.06 -10.71 16.83
C PRO A 226 -16.07 -10.59 15.69
N THR A 227 -17.19 -11.30 15.80
CA THR A 227 -18.28 -11.18 14.82
C THR A 227 -18.84 -9.76 14.87
N PRO A 228 -18.87 -9.04 13.73
CA PRO A 228 -19.38 -7.68 13.71
C PRO A 228 -20.88 -7.67 13.97
N GLN A 229 -21.34 -6.74 14.81
CA GLN A 229 -22.76 -6.59 15.18
C GLN A 229 -23.62 -6.07 14.01
N THR A 230 -22.99 -5.40 13.05
CA THR A 230 -23.64 -4.88 11.85
C THR A 230 -22.81 -5.26 10.63
N PRO A 231 -23.43 -5.42 9.44
CA PRO A 231 -22.68 -5.67 8.23
C PRO A 231 -21.61 -4.58 8.00
N PRO A 232 -20.37 -4.97 7.65
CA PRO A 232 -19.32 -4.02 7.39
C PRO A 232 -19.72 -3.05 6.28
N LYS A 233 -19.50 -1.76 6.52
CA LYS A 233 -19.70 -0.73 5.49
C LYS A 233 -18.64 -0.91 4.41
N ARG A 234 -18.96 -0.48 3.20
CA ARG A 234 -17.98 -0.39 2.12
C ARG A 234 -17.18 0.91 2.25
N ALA A 235 -15.88 0.89 1.96
CA ALA A 235 -15.08 2.10 1.91
C ALA A 235 -15.60 3.07 0.83
N GLN A 236 -15.90 4.31 1.24
CA GLN A 236 -16.39 5.39 0.39
C GLN A 236 -15.41 6.56 0.29
N ARG A 237 -14.50 6.71 1.25
CA ARG A 237 -13.48 7.76 1.25
C ARG A 237 -12.10 7.14 1.31
N VAL A 238 -11.26 7.44 0.33
CA VAL A 238 -9.93 6.88 0.17
C VAL A 238 -8.92 8.01 0.18
N ILE A 239 -8.09 8.06 1.20
CA ILE A 239 -7.10 9.11 1.41
C ILE A 239 -5.72 8.54 1.07
N PHE A 240 -4.94 9.22 0.22
CA PHE A 240 -3.52 8.92 0.04
C PHE A 240 -2.68 9.80 0.97
N ALA A 241 -1.82 9.18 1.78
CA ALA A 241 -0.86 9.86 2.65
C ALA A 241 0.35 10.38 1.83
N GLU A 242 0.16 11.50 1.13
CA GLU A 242 1.07 12.01 0.09
C GLU A 242 2.52 12.20 0.59
N ASP A 243 2.68 12.70 1.82
CA ASP A 243 3.96 12.95 2.46
C ASP A 243 4.64 11.66 2.98
N LEU A 244 3.89 10.64 3.39
CA LEU A 244 4.47 9.36 3.81
C LEU A 244 5.09 8.59 2.65
N PHE A 245 4.62 8.79 1.41
CA PHE A 245 5.29 8.23 0.23
C PHE A 245 6.71 8.78 0.05
N GLY A 246 7.03 9.95 0.61
CA GLY A 246 8.41 10.47 0.64
C GLY A 246 9.37 9.69 1.54
N LEU A 247 8.85 8.87 2.47
CA LEU A 247 9.65 7.98 3.32
C LEU A 247 9.99 6.64 2.64
N SER A 248 9.42 6.38 1.47
CA SER A 248 9.64 5.14 0.72
C SER A 248 10.31 5.41 -0.62
N THR A 249 11.28 4.56 -0.99
CA THR A 249 11.86 4.58 -2.33
C THR A 249 11.03 3.77 -3.33
N ALA A 250 10.00 3.05 -2.87
CA ALA A 250 9.10 2.31 -3.76
C ALA A 250 8.31 3.29 -4.64
N PRO A 251 8.05 2.93 -5.91
CA PRO A 251 7.36 3.82 -6.84
C PRO A 251 5.92 4.06 -6.38
N ARG A 252 5.59 5.31 -6.06
CA ARG A 252 4.25 5.73 -5.61
C ARG A 252 3.20 5.77 -6.72
N GLU A 253 3.61 6.13 -7.94
CA GLU A 253 2.69 6.38 -9.06
C GLU A 253 1.94 5.12 -9.54
N PRO A 254 2.59 3.94 -9.64
CA PRO A 254 1.88 2.68 -9.89
C PRO A 254 0.84 2.37 -8.81
N VAL A 255 1.13 2.65 -7.54
CA VAL A 255 0.20 2.41 -6.41
C VAL A 255 -1.05 3.26 -6.57
N ILE A 256 -0.86 4.58 -6.77
CA ILE A 256 -1.97 5.52 -6.98
C ILE A 256 -2.81 5.09 -8.19
N ALA A 257 -2.16 4.80 -9.32
CA ALA A 257 -2.85 4.37 -10.53
C ALA A 257 -3.62 3.06 -10.33
N ALA A 258 -3.03 2.08 -9.64
CA ALA A 258 -3.65 0.78 -9.38
C ALA A 258 -4.86 0.89 -8.46
N VAL A 259 -4.74 1.62 -7.36
CA VAL A 259 -5.83 1.81 -6.40
C VAL A 259 -6.96 2.63 -7.03
N THR A 260 -6.67 3.81 -7.58
CA THR A 260 -7.71 4.66 -8.21
C THR A 260 -8.36 3.96 -9.40
N GLY A 261 -7.59 3.30 -10.26
CA GLY A 261 -8.12 2.59 -11.43
C GLY A 261 -8.96 1.37 -11.07
N THR A 262 -8.68 0.72 -9.94
CA THR A 262 -9.50 -0.38 -9.41
C THR A 262 -10.79 0.16 -8.78
N LEU A 263 -10.69 1.19 -7.95
CA LEU A 263 -11.85 1.82 -7.31
C LEU A 263 -12.82 2.42 -8.33
N ALA A 264 -12.34 3.07 -9.39
CA ALA A 264 -13.19 3.61 -10.45
C ALA A 264 -14.08 2.54 -11.12
N LYS A 265 -13.66 1.27 -11.13
CA LYS A 265 -14.44 0.16 -11.69
C LYS A 265 -15.39 -0.46 -10.67
N LEU A 266 -14.97 -0.54 -9.41
CA LEU A 266 -15.69 -1.26 -8.37
C LEU A 266 -16.66 -0.37 -7.57
N ASN A 267 -16.30 0.89 -7.34
CA ASN A 267 -17.04 1.87 -6.57
C ASN A 267 -16.88 3.28 -7.16
N ALA A 268 -17.65 3.60 -8.21
CA ALA A 268 -17.58 4.90 -8.88
C ALA A 268 -17.95 6.08 -7.96
N SER A 269 -18.61 5.82 -6.82
CA SER A 269 -18.98 6.84 -5.82
C SER A 269 -17.87 7.10 -4.79
N ALA A 270 -16.79 6.31 -4.77
CA ALA A 270 -15.69 6.50 -3.84
C ALA A 270 -14.98 7.84 -4.10
N ARG A 271 -14.82 8.64 -3.05
CA ARG A 271 -14.06 9.89 -3.09
C ARG A 271 -12.59 9.59 -2.84
N VAL A 272 -11.74 10.01 -3.76
CA VAL A 272 -10.29 9.86 -3.66
C VAL A 272 -9.67 11.21 -3.33
N GLU A 273 -8.96 11.27 -2.22
CA GLU A 273 -8.34 12.47 -1.66
C GLU A 273 -6.84 12.24 -1.45
N ARG A 274 -6.08 13.33 -1.41
CA ARG A 274 -4.66 13.34 -1.05
C ARG A 274 -4.48 14.25 0.14
N THR A 275 -3.78 13.78 1.16
CA THR A 275 -3.58 14.52 2.40
C THR A 275 -2.14 14.38 2.86
N ARG A 276 -1.58 15.48 3.37
CA ARG A 276 -0.28 15.49 4.06
C ARG A 276 -0.54 15.10 5.51
N ILE A 277 -0.39 13.82 5.81
CA ILE A 277 -0.85 13.23 7.08
C ILE A 277 0.05 13.65 8.25
N GLY A 278 1.33 13.92 8.01
CA GLY A 278 2.24 14.45 9.01
C GLY A 278 1.78 15.82 9.50
N GLU A 279 1.37 16.71 8.60
CA GLU A 279 0.82 18.03 8.95
C GLU A 279 -0.48 17.90 9.75
N PHE A 280 -1.32 16.93 9.40
CA PHE A 280 -2.50 16.59 10.19
C PHE A 280 -2.11 16.20 11.63
N PHE A 281 -1.14 15.30 11.82
CA PHE A 281 -0.67 14.90 13.15
C PHE A 281 -0.04 16.04 13.93
N ALA A 282 0.79 16.87 13.29
CA ALA A 282 1.39 18.05 13.90
C ALA A 282 0.32 19.00 14.49
N SER A 283 -0.84 19.09 13.83
CA SER A 283 -1.95 19.93 14.28
C SER A 283 -2.88 19.29 15.32
N LYS A 284 -2.98 17.95 15.34
CA LYS A 284 -3.97 17.21 16.14
C LYS A 284 -3.41 16.48 17.36
N VAL A 285 -2.08 16.34 17.45
CA VAL A 285 -1.41 15.59 18.52
C VAL A 285 -0.41 16.51 19.24
N PRO A 286 -0.89 17.47 20.05
CA PRO A 286 -0.06 18.51 20.66
C PRO A 286 1.06 17.96 21.57
N SER A 287 0.88 16.80 22.20
CA SER A 287 1.90 16.17 23.05
C SER A 287 3.14 15.69 22.29
N LEU A 288 3.11 15.66 20.95
CA LEU A 288 4.30 15.37 20.14
C LEU A 288 5.43 16.38 20.33
N ARG A 289 5.12 17.59 20.84
CA ARG A 289 6.13 18.61 21.16
C ARG A 289 7.16 18.15 22.19
N GLU A 290 6.80 17.22 23.07
CA GLU A 290 7.72 16.60 24.03
C GLU A 290 8.82 15.74 23.35
N PHE A 291 8.63 15.41 22.08
CA PHE A 291 9.54 14.59 21.27
C PHE A 291 10.18 15.39 20.11
N ALA A 292 9.94 16.71 20.03
CA ALA A 292 10.54 17.58 19.03
C ALA A 292 12.02 17.87 19.39
N ARG A 293 12.89 17.96 18.37
CA ARG A 293 14.32 18.20 18.57
C ARG A 293 14.63 19.65 18.96
N ASP A 294 13.89 20.61 18.41
CA ASP A 294 14.10 22.03 18.61
C ASP A 294 12.78 22.68 19.02
N GLY A 295 12.69 23.15 20.27
CA GLY A 295 11.49 23.79 20.84
C GLY A 295 11.19 25.19 20.29
N LYS A 296 11.26 25.39 18.97
CA LYS A 296 10.89 26.65 18.29
C LYS A 296 9.54 26.51 17.57
N ASP A 297 8.89 27.64 17.36
CA ASP A 297 7.47 27.74 16.97
C ASP A 297 7.09 26.87 15.75
N GLY A 298 6.11 25.98 15.97
CA GLY A 298 5.48 25.14 14.95
C GLY A 298 6.18 23.81 14.70
N MET A 299 5.46 22.71 14.89
CA MET A 299 5.94 21.36 14.55
C MET A 299 5.69 21.07 13.07
N THR A 300 6.70 20.64 12.33
CA THR A 300 6.53 20.19 10.94
C THR A 300 5.88 18.81 10.87
N GLY A 301 5.33 18.45 9.71
CA GLY A 301 4.75 17.12 9.52
C GLY A 301 5.78 15.98 9.63
N GLU A 302 7.01 16.21 9.18
CA GLU A 302 8.09 15.24 9.28
C GLU A 302 8.49 14.99 10.74
N GLU A 303 8.63 16.06 11.53
CA GLU A 303 8.89 15.96 12.96
C GLU A 303 7.73 15.27 13.69
N ALA A 304 6.48 15.51 13.31
CA ALA A 304 5.33 14.85 13.91
C ALA A 304 5.39 13.32 13.71
N VAL A 305 5.66 12.86 12.49
CA VAL A 305 5.80 11.43 12.20
C VAL A 305 7.02 10.83 12.92
N ALA A 306 8.14 11.56 12.99
CA ALA A 306 9.30 11.15 13.78
C ALA A 306 8.99 11.07 15.29
N GLY A 307 8.19 11.99 15.82
CA GLY A 307 7.75 12.00 17.21
C GLY A 307 6.84 10.82 17.54
N ILE A 308 5.91 10.46 16.64
CA ILE A 308 5.08 9.24 16.77
C ILE A 308 5.96 8.00 16.88
N ARG A 309 7.01 7.91 16.06
CA ARG A 309 8.00 6.84 16.14
C ARG A 309 8.71 6.82 17.50
N GLU A 310 9.19 7.96 17.99
CA GLU A 310 9.89 8.01 19.28
C GLU A 310 8.96 7.65 20.45
N ALA A 311 7.71 8.11 20.43
CA ALA A 311 6.71 7.70 21.40
C ALA A 311 6.48 6.18 21.37
N MET A 312 6.31 5.57 20.18
CA MET A 312 6.20 4.12 20.04
C MET A 312 7.41 3.40 20.63
N ARG A 313 8.64 3.85 20.31
CA ARG A 313 9.88 3.25 20.83
C ARG A 313 10.00 3.39 22.35
N GLY A 314 9.57 4.51 22.91
CA GLY A 314 9.55 4.75 24.35
C GLY A 314 8.64 3.76 25.08
N LEU A 315 7.42 3.54 24.58
CA LEU A 315 6.52 2.50 25.12
C LEU A 315 7.07 1.09 24.91
N GLN A 316 7.56 0.79 23.71
CA GLN A 316 8.12 -0.51 23.37
C GLN A 316 9.27 -0.89 24.32
N GLY A 317 10.24 0.01 24.51
CA GLY A 317 11.39 -0.24 25.37
C GLY A 317 10.99 -0.38 26.85
N TRP A 318 10.09 0.49 27.33
CA TRP A 318 9.60 0.42 28.69
C TRP A 318 8.87 -0.90 28.98
N GLU A 319 7.94 -1.29 28.11
CA GLU A 319 7.16 -2.52 28.31
C GLU A 319 7.99 -3.78 28.13
N PHE A 320 8.95 -3.78 27.20
CA PHE A 320 9.93 -4.86 27.09
C PHE A 320 10.73 -5.02 28.38
N LYS A 321 11.20 -3.92 28.97
CA LYS A 321 11.91 -3.94 30.26
C LYS A 321 11.04 -4.50 31.38
N GLN A 322 9.76 -4.14 31.44
CA GLN A 322 8.83 -4.68 32.44
C GLN A 322 8.62 -6.18 32.27
N ALA A 323 8.51 -6.66 31.02
CA ALA A 323 8.27 -8.07 30.74
C ALA A 323 9.51 -8.95 30.91
N HIS A 324 10.69 -8.45 30.51
CA HIS A 324 11.89 -9.29 30.31
C HIS A 324 13.14 -8.79 31.02
N GLY A 325 13.09 -7.63 31.66
CA GLY A 325 14.29 -6.98 32.22
C GLY A 325 15.02 -7.81 33.26
N GLU A 326 14.28 -8.51 34.12
CA GLU A 326 14.85 -9.42 35.12
C GLU A 326 15.55 -10.61 34.46
N TRP A 327 14.89 -11.24 33.48
CA TRP A 327 15.47 -12.37 32.73
C TRP A 327 16.72 -11.97 31.96
N VAL A 328 16.71 -10.84 31.24
CA VAL A 328 17.90 -10.36 30.51
C VAL A 328 19.06 -10.11 31.47
N THR A 329 18.79 -9.56 32.66
CA THR A 329 19.82 -9.24 33.66
C THR A 329 20.42 -10.51 34.28
N SER A 330 19.59 -11.51 34.59
CA SER A 330 20.01 -12.75 35.25
C SER A 330 20.61 -13.76 34.28
N ALA A 331 19.95 -14.03 33.16
CA ALA A 331 20.33 -15.05 32.18
C ALA A 331 21.44 -14.58 31.23
N LYS A 332 21.61 -13.26 31.05
CA LYS A 332 22.63 -12.64 30.16
C LYS A 332 22.68 -13.30 28.78
N PRO A 333 21.57 -13.29 28.03
CA PRO A 333 21.47 -14.02 26.78
C PRO A 333 22.51 -13.51 25.77
N ASP A 334 23.10 -14.44 25.01
CA ASP A 334 23.93 -14.08 23.88
C ASP A 334 23.04 -13.54 22.75
N MET A 335 23.36 -12.35 22.25
CA MET A 335 22.52 -11.61 21.29
C MET A 335 23.34 -11.08 20.11
N ALA A 336 22.66 -10.79 19.00
CA ALA A 336 23.25 -10.01 17.92
C ALA A 336 23.61 -8.59 18.41
N PRO A 337 24.73 -7.98 17.98
CA PRO A 337 25.17 -6.68 18.49
C PRO A 337 24.12 -5.56 18.39
N ASP A 338 23.35 -5.54 17.30
CA ASP A 338 22.31 -4.54 17.07
C ASP A 338 21.05 -4.80 17.92
N VAL A 339 20.71 -6.06 18.17
CA VAL A 339 19.64 -6.46 19.10
C VAL A 339 20.05 -6.13 20.54
N ALA A 340 21.27 -6.49 20.95
CA ALA A 340 21.82 -6.18 22.27
C ALA A 340 21.83 -4.67 22.54
N SER A 341 22.20 -3.84 21.55
CA SER A 341 22.13 -2.38 21.67
C SER A 341 20.71 -1.88 21.99
N ARG A 342 19.69 -2.43 21.33
CA ARG A 342 18.28 -2.06 21.53
C ARG A 342 17.72 -2.57 22.85
N VAL A 343 18.08 -3.80 23.23
CA VAL A 343 17.74 -4.38 24.54
C VAL A 343 18.36 -3.55 25.65
N ASN A 344 19.64 -3.18 25.56
CA ASN A 344 20.29 -2.31 26.55
C ASN A 344 19.62 -0.94 26.64
N ALA A 345 19.23 -0.34 25.51
CA ALA A 345 18.45 0.90 25.50
C ALA A 345 17.08 0.71 26.18
N ALA A 346 16.41 -0.42 25.98
CA ALA A 346 15.16 -0.76 26.64
C ALA A 346 15.34 -0.95 28.16
N LEU A 347 16.40 -1.62 28.61
CA LEU A 347 16.72 -1.73 30.05
C LEU A 347 16.98 -0.36 30.69
N GLY A 348 17.53 0.58 29.94
CA GLY A 348 17.68 1.99 30.33
C GLY A 348 16.40 2.83 30.26
N ALA A 349 15.28 2.28 29.77
CA ALA A 349 14.03 3.02 29.63
C ALA A 349 13.49 3.50 31.00
N ASN A 350 12.95 4.71 30.99
CA ASN A 350 12.38 5.37 32.16
C ASN A 350 10.86 5.50 32.04
N GLU A 351 10.19 5.51 33.20
CA GLU A 351 8.73 5.54 33.30
C GLU A 351 8.14 6.86 32.78
N GLU A 352 8.86 7.98 32.94
CA GLU A 352 8.40 9.31 32.53
C GLU A 352 8.21 9.39 31.01
N THR A 353 9.18 8.88 30.25
CA THR A 353 9.12 8.82 28.78
C THR A 353 7.97 7.93 28.34
N ALA A 354 7.73 6.82 29.04
CA ALA A 354 6.59 5.95 28.77
C ALA A 354 5.25 6.65 29.04
N LYS A 355 5.15 7.46 30.11
CA LYS A 355 3.96 8.28 30.40
C LYS A 355 3.70 9.33 29.31
N LYS A 356 4.74 10.03 28.84
CA LYS A 356 4.66 10.99 27.72
C LYS A 356 4.22 10.29 26.44
N ALA A 357 4.81 9.14 26.12
CA ALA A 357 4.44 8.35 24.97
C ALA A 357 2.99 7.81 25.04
N ALA A 358 2.51 7.45 26.24
CA ALA A 358 1.11 7.07 26.45
C ALA A 358 0.14 8.25 26.23
N GLN A 359 0.55 9.49 26.51
CA GLN A 359 -0.23 10.69 26.16
C GLN A 359 -0.29 10.87 24.64
N VAL A 360 0.85 10.80 23.94
CA VAL A 360 0.90 10.83 22.46
C VAL A 360 -0.01 9.77 21.86
N ARG A 361 0.00 8.56 22.42
CA ARG A 361 -0.90 7.48 21.99
C ARG A 361 -2.37 7.87 22.06
N ARG A 362 -2.82 8.44 23.19
CA ARG A 362 -4.23 8.83 23.39
C ARG A 362 -4.66 9.88 22.35
N GLU A 363 -3.84 10.90 22.16
CA GLU A 363 -4.13 11.97 21.21
C GLU A 363 -4.06 11.48 19.75
N LEU A 364 -3.07 10.64 19.41
CA LEU A 364 -2.98 10.02 18.09
C LEU A 364 -4.20 9.16 17.79
N ARG A 365 -4.68 8.37 18.76
CA ARG A 365 -5.92 7.59 18.62
C ARG A 365 -7.10 8.49 18.31
N ALA A 366 -7.32 9.53 19.11
CA ALA A 366 -8.41 10.48 18.88
C ALA A 366 -8.31 11.18 17.51
N ALA A 367 -7.09 11.54 17.07
CA ALA A 367 -6.86 12.14 15.77
C ALA A 367 -7.18 11.15 14.62
N LEU A 368 -6.75 9.90 14.74
CA LEU A 368 -7.02 8.86 13.75
C LEU A 368 -8.51 8.48 13.72
N ASP A 369 -9.19 8.38 14.86
CA ASP A 369 -10.64 8.13 14.94
C ASP A 369 -11.44 9.23 14.23
N ALA A 370 -11.02 10.49 14.40
CA ALA A 370 -11.65 11.62 13.73
C ALA A 370 -11.41 11.61 12.20
N LEU A 371 -10.28 11.06 11.75
CA LEU A 371 -9.93 11.00 10.33
C LEU A 371 -10.54 9.78 9.63
N LEU A 372 -10.50 8.62 10.30
CA LEU A 372 -10.80 7.29 9.76
C LEU A 372 -12.17 6.80 10.25
N THR A 373 -13.23 7.44 9.76
CA THR A 373 -14.61 6.99 9.97
C THR A 373 -14.84 5.58 9.42
N ASN A 374 -15.97 4.96 9.78
CA ASN A 374 -16.29 3.56 9.44
C ASN A 374 -16.40 3.25 7.92
N ASP A 375 -16.18 4.23 7.05
CA ASP A 375 -16.16 4.15 5.59
C ASP A 375 -14.93 4.84 4.96
N THR A 376 -13.94 5.21 5.79
CA THR A 376 -12.71 5.86 5.34
C THR A 376 -11.51 4.91 5.46
N VAL A 377 -10.66 4.92 4.44
CA VAL A 377 -9.38 4.21 4.44
C VAL A 377 -8.24 5.14 4.03
N LEU A 378 -7.05 4.90 4.60
CA LEU A 378 -5.81 5.61 4.31
C LEU A 378 -4.82 4.68 3.60
N ILE A 379 -4.30 5.12 2.46
CA ILE A 379 -3.31 4.43 1.65
C ILE A 379 -1.93 5.00 1.97
N LEU A 380 -0.98 4.13 2.30
CA LEU A 380 0.39 4.49 2.70
C LEU A 380 1.40 3.38 2.33
N PRO A 381 2.70 3.67 2.24
CA PRO A 381 3.72 2.64 2.06
C PRO A 381 3.81 1.69 3.27
N PRO A 382 3.93 0.35 3.07
CA PRO A 382 4.17 -0.61 4.15
C PRO A 382 5.63 -0.59 4.65
N SER A 383 6.55 -0.16 3.78
CA SER A 383 7.99 -0.26 3.98
C SER A 383 8.71 0.94 3.34
N PRO A 384 9.96 1.22 3.74
CA PRO A 384 10.74 2.35 3.22
C PRO A 384 11.34 2.11 1.83
N GLY A 385 11.04 0.97 1.18
CA GLY A 385 11.57 0.60 -0.13
C GLY A 385 11.71 -0.91 -0.31
N ALA A 386 12.55 -1.30 -1.27
CA ALA A 386 12.93 -2.68 -1.52
C ALA A 386 13.66 -3.31 -0.32
N PRO A 387 13.56 -4.63 -0.11
CA PRO A 387 14.27 -5.30 0.97
C PRO A 387 15.79 -5.10 0.82
N PRO A 388 16.53 -4.78 1.89
CA PRO A 388 17.99 -4.65 1.80
C PRO A 388 18.65 -5.99 1.46
N LYS A 389 19.85 -5.93 0.87
CA LYS A 389 20.65 -7.14 0.63
C LYS A 389 20.99 -7.80 1.96
N ARG A 390 21.05 -9.13 1.98
CA ARG A 390 21.51 -9.85 3.18
C ARG A 390 22.90 -9.41 3.60
N ASN A 391 23.18 -9.38 4.91
CA ASN A 391 24.47 -8.96 5.46
C ASN A 391 24.87 -7.52 5.06
N SER A 392 23.90 -6.65 4.78
CA SER A 392 24.18 -5.24 4.50
C SER A 392 24.79 -4.55 5.74
N PRO A 393 25.74 -3.62 5.59
CA PRO A 393 26.42 -3.01 6.73
C PRO A 393 25.43 -2.28 7.68
N PRO A 394 25.54 -2.42 9.01
CA PRO A 394 24.59 -1.85 9.95
C PRO A 394 24.31 -0.35 9.76
N LYS A 395 25.36 0.45 9.52
CA LYS A 395 25.24 1.90 9.29
C LYS A 395 24.36 2.25 8.08
N SER A 396 24.31 1.39 7.07
CA SER A 396 23.45 1.59 5.89
C SER A 396 21.97 1.28 6.16
N LEU A 397 21.68 0.57 7.26
CA LEU A 397 20.33 0.13 7.62
C LEU A 397 19.66 1.06 8.64
N ASP A 398 20.40 1.93 9.32
CA ASP A 398 19.84 2.83 10.34
C ASP A 398 18.82 3.81 9.76
N ASP A 399 19.15 4.47 8.63
CA ASP A 399 18.21 5.35 7.92
C ASP A 399 16.96 4.59 7.44
N LEU A 400 17.19 3.44 6.79
CA LEU A 400 16.13 2.58 6.29
C LEU A 400 15.19 2.17 7.43
N ARG A 401 15.75 1.73 8.55
CA ARG A 401 15.00 1.36 9.75
C ARG A 401 14.25 2.55 10.33
N ASN A 402 14.87 3.73 10.39
CA ASN A 402 14.22 4.92 10.91
C ASN A 402 12.97 5.29 10.10
N ARG A 403 13.07 5.27 8.76
CA ARG A 403 11.94 5.49 7.85
C ARG A 403 10.89 4.37 7.95
N ALA A 404 11.31 3.11 8.06
CA ALA A 404 10.39 2.00 8.30
C ALA A 404 9.58 2.21 9.59
N MET A 405 10.27 2.56 10.67
CA MET A 405 9.64 2.80 11.98
C MET A 405 8.67 3.99 11.94
N GLN A 406 8.98 5.05 11.19
CA GLN A 406 8.05 6.18 10.96
C GLN A 406 6.75 5.73 10.29
N LEU A 407 6.83 4.89 9.25
CA LEU A 407 5.65 4.38 8.54
C LEU A 407 4.79 3.49 9.42
N VAL A 408 5.42 2.55 10.12
CA VAL A 408 4.70 1.50 10.86
C VAL A 408 4.15 1.98 12.21
N ALA A 409 4.77 3.02 12.80
CA ALA A 409 4.40 3.53 14.13
C ALA A 409 2.98 4.09 14.20
N ILE A 410 2.42 4.58 13.10
CA ILE A 410 1.07 5.16 13.06
C ILE A 410 0.03 4.13 13.52
N ALA A 411 -0.01 2.97 12.88
CA ALA A 411 -0.95 1.90 13.23
C ALA A 411 -0.55 1.17 14.52
N SER A 412 0.76 1.05 14.79
CA SER A 412 1.27 0.41 16.00
C SER A 412 0.89 1.17 17.27
N LEU A 413 1.23 2.46 17.33
CA LEU A 413 0.93 3.31 18.47
C LEU A 413 -0.58 3.56 18.55
N GLY A 414 -1.21 3.89 17.42
CA GLY A 414 -2.66 4.09 17.36
C GLY A 414 -3.45 2.83 17.70
N GLY A 415 -2.94 1.64 17.40
CA GLY A 415 -3.68 0.38 17.56
C GLY A 415 -4.73 0.15 16.47
N PHE A 416 -4.59 0.77 15.30
CA PHE A 416 -5.55 0.68 14.19
C PHE A 416 -5.24 -0.53 13.29
N PRO A 417 -6.26 -1.12 12.64
CA PRO A 417 -6.08 -2.25 11.74
C PRO A 417 -5.44 -1.79 10.43
N GLN A 418 -4.51 -2.59 9.92
CA GLN A 418 -3.78 -2.32 8.68
C GLN A 418 -3.56 -3.61 7.88
N VAL A 419 -3.87 -3.57 6.59
CA VAL A 419 -3.59 -4.65 5.65
C VAL A 419 -2.47 -4.24 4.69
N THR A 420 -1.58 -5.17 4.37
CA THR A 420 -0.58 -5.02 3.31
C THR A 420 -1.00 -5.84 2.11
N ILE A 421 -1.04 -5.21 0.94
CA ILE A 421 -1.53 -5.79 -0.32
C ILE A 421 -0.39 -5.78 -1.34
N PRO A 422 0.09 -6.96 -1.79
CA PRO A 422 1.05 -7.04 -2.89
C PRO A 422 0.36 -6.71 -4.22
N MET A 423 1.11 -6.10 -5.14
CA MET A 423 0.58 -5.65 -6.44
C MET A 423 1.54 -5.91 -7.62
N GLY A 424 2.46 -6.87 -7.47
CA GLY A 424 3.47 -7.22 -8.46
C GLY A 424 4.86 -6.74 -8.04
N THR A 425 5.68 -6.30 -8.99
CA THR A 425 7.06 -5.84 -8.75
C THR A 425 7.24 -4.36 -9.09
N GLU A 426 8.27 -3.75 -8.50
CA GLU A 426 8.54 -2.30 -8.59
C GLU A 426 8.91 -1.81 -10.01
N ASN A 427 9.18 -2.73 -10.93
CA ASN A 427 9.53 -2.45 -12.32
C ASN A 427 8.68 -3.25 -13.34
N GLY A 428 7.69 -4.02 -12.86
CA GLY A 428 6.83 -4.87 -13.68
C GLY A 428 7.51 -6.10 -14.29
N LYS A 429 8.72 -6.46 -13.85
CA LYS A 429 9.46 -7.64 -14.30
C LYS A 429 9.46 -8.73 -13.23
N GLU A 430 9.60 -9.98 -13.64
CA GLU A 430 9.67 -11.14 -12.73
C GLU A 430 10.89 -11.11 -11.80
N ASP A 431 11.98 -10.47 -12.22
CA ASP A 431 13.21 -10.31 -11.42
C ASP A 431 13.22 -9.05 -10.54
N GLY A 432 12.15 -8.25 -10.57
CA GLY A 432 12.02 -7.04 -9.78
C GLY A 432 11.67 -7.31 -8.32
N ASN A 433 12.03 -6.38 -7.43
CA ASN A 433 11.62 -6.48 -6.03
C ASN A 433 10.09 -6.37 -5.90
N PRO A 434 9.47 -7.06 -4.92
CA PRO A 434 8.05 -6.93 -4.67
C PRO A 434 7.61 -5.48 -4.41
N LEU A 435 6.46 -5.13 -4.98
CA LEU A 435 5.77 -3.87 -4.74
C LEU A 435 4.47 -4.15 -3.98
N ALA A 436 4.29 -3.44 -2.89
CA ALA A 436 3.10 -3.52 -2.05
C ALA A 436 2.71 -2.14 -1.53
N PHE A 437 1.45 -1.98 -1.17
CA PHE A 437 0.93 -0.82 -0.45
C PHE A 437 0.17 -1.28 0.79
N SER A 438 -0.03 -0.37 1.74
CA SER A 438 -0.88 -0.62 2.90
C SER A 438 -2.19 0.14 2.83
N VAL A 439 -3.21 -0.44 3.45
CA VAL A 439 -4.50 0.21 3.71
C VAL A 439 -4.74 0.17 5.21
N LEU A 440 -4.93 1.34 5.81
CA LEU A 440 -5.27 1.56 7.22
C LEU A 440 -6.73 2.01 7.30
N SER A 441 -7.52 1.48 8.23
CA SER A 441 -8.90 1.92 8.46
C SER A 441 -9.15 2.22 9.94
N GLY A 442 -10.35 2.70 10.29
CA GLY A 442 -10.72 3.04 11.68
C GLY A 442 -10.61 1.87 12.65
N HIS A 443 -10.38 2.16 13.94
CA HIS A 443 -10.31 1.11 14.96
C HIS A 443 -11.65 0.33 15.04
N GLY A 444 -11.55 -1.00 15.13
CA GLY A 444 -12.70 -1.90 15.15
C GLY A 444 -13.38 -2.12 13.79
N THR A 445 -12.84 -1.57 12.69
CA THR A 445 -13.38 -1.76 11.33
C THR A 445 -12.71 -2.91 10.58
N ASP A 446 -12.12 -3.87 11.28
CA ASP A 446 -11.31 -4.96 10.75
C ASP A 446 -12.01 -5.75 9.62
N ALA A 447 -13.29 -6.08 9.80
CA ALA A 447 -14.08 -6.79 8.80
C ALA A 447 -14.23 -5.98 7.50
N MET A 448 -14.47 -4.66 7.61
CA MET A 448 -14.52 -3.76 6.46
C MET A 448 -13.18 -3.69 5.74
N LEU A 449 -12.07 -3.68 6.49
CA LEU A 449 -10.74 -3.62 5.91
C LEU A 449 -10.39 -4.90 5.16
N LEU A 450 -10.75 -6.07 5.69
CA LEU A 450 -10.59 -7.36 5.00
C LEU A 450 -11.45 -7.43 3.73
N ASP A 451 -12.70 -6.97 3.78
CA ASP A 451 -13.55 -6.86 2.59
C ASP A 451 -12.93 -5.93 1.53
N THR A 452 -12.42 -4.78 1.97
CA THR A 452 -11.71 -3.81 1.11
C THR A 452 -10.46 -4.42 0.47
N ALA A 453 -9.71 -5.26 1.19
CA ALA A 453 -8.55 -5.97 0.65
C ALA A 453 -8.95 -6.97 -0.45
N VAL A 454 -10.06 -7.69 -0.27
CA VAL A 454 -10.60 -8.58 -1.32
C VAL A 454 -11.08 -7.77 -2.52
N GLU A 455 -11.73 -6.63 -2.32
CA GLU A 455 -12.16 -5.78 -3.42
C GLU A 455 -10.97 -5.23 -4.23
N LEU A 456 -9.97 -4.67 -3.56
CA LEU A 456 -8.79 -4.11 -4.23
C LEU A 456 -7.98 -5.18 -4.96
N SER A 457 -7.81 -6.38 -4.36
CA SER A 457 -7.03 -7.46 -4.98
C SER A 457 -7.57 -7.93 -6.34
N ARG A 458 -8.87 -7.72 -6.63
CA ARG A 458 -9.49 -8.03 -7.93
C ARG A 458 -8.92 -7.21 -9.10
N GLY A 459 -8.32 -6.05 -8.82
CA GLY A 459 -7.90 -5.10 -9.86
C GLY A 459 -6.45 -4.65 -9.78
N VAL A 460 -5.88 -4.49 -8.58
CA VAL A 460 -4.62 -3.75 -8.40
C VAL A 460 -3.45 -4.36 -9.19
N THR A 461 -3.28 -5.69 -9.16
CA THR A 461 -2.21 -6.37 -9.90
C THR A 461 -2.35 -6.16 -11.41
N LYS A 462 -3.55 -6.34 -11.96
CA LYS A 462 -3.82 -6.16 -13.39
C LYS A 462 -3.60 -4.71 -13.83
N VAL A 463 -4.00 -3.74 -13.01
CA VAL A 463 -3.79 -2.32 -13.33
C VAL A 463 -2.30 -1.95 -13.25
N ALA A 464 -1.56 -2.50 -12.28
CA ALA A 464 -0.11 -2.34 -12.16
C ALA A 464 0.63 -2.91 -13.37
N GLU A 465 0.28 -4.12 -13.80
CA GLU A 465 0.84 -4.72 -15.03
C GLU A 465 0.58 -3.84 -16.26
N MET A 466 -0.64 -3.31 -16.41
CA MET A 466 -0.97 -2.40 -17.50
C MET A 466 -0.20 -1.09 -17.44
N TYR A 467 0.07 -0.57 -16.24
CA TYR A 467 0.91 0.60 -16.03
C TYR A 467 2.34 0.36 -16.53
N TRP A 468 2.94 -0.77 -16.16
CA TRP A 468 4.29 -1.13 -16.60
C TRP A 468 4.37 -1.43 -18.09
N LYS A 469 3.38 -2.10 -18.66
CA LYS A 469 3.27 -2.33 -20.13
C LYS A 469 3.23 -1.04 -20.94
N ARG A 470 2.82 0.09 -20.33
CA ARG A 470 2.82 1.43 -20.96
C ARG A 470 4.13 2.20 -20.74
N GLY A 471 5.18 1.53 -20.27
CA GLY A 471 6.50 2.12 -20.05
C GLY A 471 6.62 2.89 -18.75
N GLY A 472 5.85 2.53 -17.72
CA GLY A 472 5.97 3.13 -16.39
C GLY A 472 5.56 4.61 -16.33
N ARG A 473 4.66 5.03 -17.23
CA ARG A 473 4.16 6.40 -17.30
C ARG A 473 2.75 6.45 -16.74
N GLU A 474 2.56 7.35 -15.78
CA GLU A 474 1.24 7.66 -15.24
C GLU A 474 0.34 8.25 -16.32
N ALA A 475 -0.95 7.94 -16.25
CA ALA A 475 -1.99 8.78 -16.82
C ALA A 475 -2.36 9.92 -15.83
N GLY A 476 -1.36 10.58 -15.21
CA GLY A 476 -1.55 11.57 -14.13
C GLY A 476 -1.37 13.04 -14.56
N PRO A 477 -1.55 14.03 -13.65
CA PRO A 477 -1.78 15.45 -13.97
C PRO A 477 -0.67 16.13 -14.79
N ARG A 478 0.62 15.87 -14.52
CA ARG A 478 1.72 16.37 -15.37
C ARG A 478 1.74 15.74 -16.77
N GLY A 479 1.27 14.50 -16.89
CA GLY A 479 1.01 13.85 -18.17
C GLY A 479 -0.30 14.29 -18.81
N ALA A 480 -1.27 14.77 -18.04
CA ALA A 480 -2.51 15.36 -18.53
C ALA A 480 -2.26 16.78 -19.06
N GLU A 481 -1.47 17.60 -18.36
CA GLU A 481 -0.96 18.88 -18.83
C GLU A 481 -0.12 18.72 -20.09
N HIS A 482 0.84 17.78 -20.12
CA HIS A 482 1.63 17.49 -21.32
C HIS A 482 0.76 17.00 -22.49
N ARG A 483 -0.21 16.11 -22.24
CA ARG A 483 -1.15 15.65 -23.28
C ARG A 483 -2.15 16.73 -23.69
N ALA A 484 -2.55 17.62 -22.78
CA ALA A 484 -3.39 18.77 -23.08
C ALA A 484 -2.62 19.77 -23.94
N GLU A 485 -1.32 19.94 -23.67
CA GLU A 485 -0.42 20.77 -24.45
C GLU A 485 -0.13 20.16 -25.84
N GLU A 486 0.04 18.85 -25.94
CA GLU A 486 0.08 18.12 -27.23
C GLU A 486 -1.24 18.25 -28.01
N ALA A 487 -2.38 18.08 -27.33
CA ALA A 487 -3.70 18.24 -27.94
C ALA A 487 -3.92 19.69 -28.41
N LYS A 488 -3.51 20.68 -27.63
CA LYS A 488 -3.49 22.10 -28.04
C LYS A 488 -2.60 22.29 -29.27
N THR A 489 -1.42 21.68 -29.30
CA THR A 489 -0.49 21.79 -30.43
C THR A 489 -1.11 21.23 -31.71
N LYS A 490 -1.71 20.04 -31.65
CA LYS A 490 -2.49 19.45 -32.77
C LYS A 490 -3.67 20.33 -33.18
N GLY A 491 -4.37 20.92 -32.21
CA GLY A 491 -5.43 21.89 -32.46
C GLY A 491 -4.92 23.12 -33.21
N ASN A 492 -3.76 23.66 -32.82
CA ASN A 492 -3.13 24.81 -33.50
C ASN A 492 -2.66 24.46 -34.91
N GLU A 493 -2.14 23.25 -35.14
CA GLU A 493 -1.76 22.75 -36.47
C GLU A 493 -2.99 22.59 -37.37
N ALA A 494 -4.06 21.99 -36.86
CA ALA A 494 -5.33 21.88 -37.58
C ALA A 494 -5.93 23.25 -37.90
N LEU A 495 -5.86 24.20 -36.97
CA LEU A 495 -6.30 25.59 -37.15
C LEU A 495 -5.51 26.29 -38.27
N LYS A 496 -4.17 26.16 -38.27
CA LYS A 496 -3.30 26.69 -39.34
C LYS A 496 -3.62 26.06 -40.70
N ALA A 497 -3.95 24.77 -40.71
CA ALA A 497 -4.38 24.03 -41.89
C ALA A 497 -5.85 24.30 -42.30
N LYS A 498 -6.56 25.24 -41.65
CA LYS A 498 -7.99 25.56 -41.87
C LYS A 498 -8.95 24.37 -41.67
N ARG A 499 -8.53 23.34 -40.93
CA ARG A 499 -9.36 22.17 -40.56
C ARG A 499 -10.10 22.45 -39.24
N TYR A 500 -11.08 23.35 -39.29
CA TYR A 500 -11.67 23.92 -38.08
C TYR A 500 -12.44 22.92 -37.20
N VAL A 501 -13.18 21.97 -37.79
CA VAL A 501 -13.89 20.91 -37.02
C VAL A 501 -12.90 20.04 -36.23
N GLU A 502 -11.78 19.71 -36.85
CA GLU A 502 -10.71 18.91 -36.22
C GLU A 502 -9.97 19.71 -35.14
N ALA A 503 -9.73 21.01 -35.38
CA ALA A 503 -9.17 21.91 -34.38
C ALA A 503 -10.06 21.96 -33.12
N VAL A 504 -11.39 22.11 -33.29
CA VAL A 504 -12.35 22.07 -32.17
C VAL A 504 -12.29 20.74 -31.42
N LYS A 505 -12.19 19.60 -32.14
CA LYS A 505 -12.05 18.27 -31.51
C LYS A 505 -10.80 18.21 -30.63
N HIS A 506 -9.66 18.69 -31.12
CA HIS A 506 -8.41 18.69 -30.37
C HIS A 506 -8.42 19.64 -29.17
N TYR A 507 -9.01 20.83 -29.29
CA TYR A 507 -9.17 21.73 -28.15
C TYR A 507 -10.16 21.18 -27.11
N ASN A 508 -11.22 20.48 -27.53
CA ASN A 508 -12.11 19.77 -26.59
C ASN A 508 -11.35 18.68 -25.82
N GLU A 509 -10.45 17.96 -26.49
CA GLU A 509 -9.59 16.98 -25.82
C GLU A 509 -8.61 17.64 -24.84
N ALA A 510 -8.01 18.77 -25.21
CA ALA A 510 -7.16 19.55 -24.29
C ALA A 510 -7.95 20.01 -23.04
N ILE A 511 -9.16 20.55 -23.22
CA ILE A 511 -10.06 20.99 -22.14
C ILE A 511 -10.51 19.83 -21.25
N ARG A 512 -10.75 18.64 -21.84
CA ARG A 512 -11.12 17.43 -21.10
C ARG A 512 -9.98 16.93 -20.21
N LEU A 513 -8.73 17.14 -20.66
CA LEU A 513 -7.52 16.72 -19.95
C LEU A 513 -7.07 17.73 -18.89
N ASP A 514 -7.17 19.03 -19.17
CA ASP A 514 -6.89 20.13 -18.26
C ASP A 514 -7.83 21.31 -18.56
N ARG A 515 -8.71 21.63 -17.60
CA ARG A 515 -9.71 22.71 -17.74
C ARG A 515 -9.19 24.06 -17.22
N SER A 516 -8.02 24.11 -16.59
CA SER A 516 -7.55 25.32 -15.89
C SER A 516 -6.93 26.37 -16.82
N ASN A 517 -6.60 26.01 -18.07
CA ASN A 517 -5.90 26.89 -18.99
C ASN A 517 -6.86 27.65 -19.94
N ALA A 518 -7.00 28.96 -19.74
CA ALA A 518 -7.82 29.86 -20.56
C ALA A 518 -7.48 29.82 -22.06
N THR A 519 -6.24 29.46 -22.43
CA THR A 519 -5.79 29.43 -23.82
C THR A 519 -6.52 28.38 -24.65
N TYR A 520 -6.87 27.22 -24.07
CA TYR A 520 -7.57 26.16 -24.81
C TYR A 520 -8.96 26.62 -25.23
N PHE A 521 -9.68 27.29 -24.32
CA PHE A 521 -10.99 27.88 -24.56
C PHE A 521 -10.93 29.02 -25.57
N SER A 522 -9.97 29.93 -25.42
CA SER A 522 -9.78 31.05 -26.35
C SER A 522 -9.49 30.55 -27.76
N ASN A 523 -8.61 29.56 -27.94
CA ASN A 523 -8.28 29.02 -29.26
C ASN A 523 -9.42 28.20 -29.88
N LYS A 524 -10.19 27.48 -29.06
CA LYS A 524 -11.44 26.85 -29.48
C LYS A 524 -12.44 27.88 -30.01
N ALA A 525 -12.59 29.02 -29.33
CA ALA A 525 -13.48 30.10 -29.76
C ALA A 525 -13.11 30.60 -31.17
N LEU A 526 -11.82 30.79 -31.45
CA LEU A 526 -11.38 31.16 -32.80
C LEU A 526 -11.77 30.12 -33.85
N ALA A 527 -11.58 28.83 -33.57
CA ALA A 527 -11.99 27.77 -34.50
C ALA A 527 -13.52 27.76 -34.74
N LEU A 528 -14.32 28.04 -33.70
CA LEU A 528 -15.77 28.11 -33.78
C LEU A 528 -16.28 29.34 -34.56
N MET A 529 -15.63 30.50 -34.40
CA MET A 529 -15.90 31.69 -35.21
C MET A 529 -15.70 31.41 -36.70
N GLN A 530 -14.63 30.67 -37.06
CA GLN A 530 -14.38 30.27 -38.46
C GLN A 530 -15.41 29.26 -39.00
N LEU A 531 -16.13 28.56 -38.11
CA LEU A 531 -17.25 27.68 -38.45
C LEU A 531 -18.61 28.39 -38.44
N GLY A 532 -18.68 29.69 -38.12
CA GLY A 532 -19.93 30.45 -37.96
C GLY A 532 -20.75 30.04 -36.73
N ARG A 533 -20.17 29.27 -35.80
CA ARG A 533 -20.83 28.83 -34.56
C ARG A 533 -20.70 29.88 -33.47
N ASN A 534 -21.32 31.05 -33.70
CA ASN A 534 -21.10 32.24 -32.89
C ASN A 534 -21.53 32.08 -31.43
N GLY A 535 -22.65 31.41 -31.15
CA GLY A 535 -23.07 31.14 -29.76
C GLY A 535 -22.08 30.27 -28.98
N ASP A 536 -21.52 29.24 -29.61
CA ASP A 536 -20.49 28.40 -28.96
C ASP A 536 -19.15 29.13 -28.80
N ALA A 537 -18.83 30.03 -29.74
CA ALA A 537 -17.63 30.86 -29.67
C ALA A 537 -17.72 31.85 -28.50
N GLU A 538 -18.86 32.51 -28.31
CA GLU A 538 -19.09 33.41 -27.17
C GLU A 538 -18.99 32.67 -25.84
N ALA A 539 -19.61 31.48 -25.74
CA ALA A 539 -19.54 30.64 -24.55
C ALA A 539 -18.10 30.22 -24.23
N ALA A 540 -17.33 29.82 -25.25
CA ALA A 540 -15.92 29.46 -25.08
C ALA A 540 -15.06 30.68 -24.66
N CYS A 541 -15.29 31.86 -25.22
CA CYS A 541 -14.59 33.08 -24.77
C CYS A 541 -14.95 33.45 -23.32
N THR A 542 -16.21 33.27 -22.92
CA THR A 542 -16.65 33.55 -21.55
C THR A 542 -15.99 32.61 -20.55
N GLU A 543 -15.90 31.32 -20.85
CA GLU A 543 -15.14 30.37 -20.03
C GLU A 543 -13.64 30.75 -19.95
N ALA A 544 -13.05 31.20 -21.06
CA ALA A 544 -11.66 31.68 -21.06
C ALA A 544 -11.46 32.88 -20.12
N LEU A 545 -12.39 33.82 -20.10
CA LEU A 545 -12.34 35.03 -19.26
C LEU A 545 -12.69 34.78 -17.80
N ASN A 546 -13.49 33.75 -17.50
CA ASN A 546 -13.71 33.28 -16.14
C ASN A 546 -12.42 32.72 -15.52
N LEU A 547 -11.58 32.09 -16.34
CA LEU A 547 -10.28 31.54 -15.93
C LEU A 547 -9.18 32.61 -15.87
N ASP A 548 -9.13 33.49 -16.87
CA ASP A 548 -8.18 34.60 -16.96
C ASP A 548 -8.88 35.88 -17.46
N PRO A 549 -9.34 36.74 -16.54
CA PRO A 549 -10.01 38.00 -16.89
C PRO A 549 -9.13 38.97 -17.68
N LYS A 550 -7.80 38.78 -17.70
CA LYS A 550 -6.85 39.64 -18.42
C LYS A 550 -6.51 39.11 -19.83
N ASN A 551 -7.20 38.08 -20.31
CA ASN A 551 -6.94 37.49 -21.61
C ASN A 551 -7.45 38.36 -22.77
N VAL A 552 -6.61 39.27 -23.27
CA VAL A 552 -6.96 40.21 -24.35
C VAL A 552 -7.45 39.51 -25.62
N LYS A 553 -6.86 38.35 -25.98
CA LYS A 553 -7.31 37.58 -27.15
C LYS A 553 -8.74 37.07 -26.99
N ALA A 554 -9.13 36.63 -25.78
CA ALA A 554 -10.50 36.19 -25.52
C ALA A 554 -11.49 37.37 -25.52
N LEU A 555 -11.11 38.53 -24.98
CA LEU A 555 -11.90 39.77 -25.07
C LEU A 555 -12.16 40.16 -26.52
N LEU A 556 -11.11 40.26 -27.34
CA LEU A 556 -11.25 40.60 -28.76
C LEU A 556 -12.13 39.59 -29.51
N ARG A 557 -11.89 38.28 -29.31
CA ARG A 557 -12.68 37.22 -29.96
C ARG A 557 -14.15 37.28 -29.55
N ARG A 558 -14.45 37.54 -28.27
CA ARG A 558 -15.82 37.69 -27.78
C ARG A 558 -16.49 38.95 -28.34
N GLY A 559 -15.78 40.08 -28.36
CA GLY A 559 -16.25 41.33 -28.95
C GLY A 559 -16.60 41.16 -30.43
N PHE A 560 -15.72 40.55 -31.23
CA PHE A 560 -16.01 40.26 -32.64
C PHE A 560 -17.16 39.26 -32.83
N THR A 561 -17.26 38.25 -31.96
CA THR A 561 -18.38 37.29 -32.02
C THR A 561 -19.70 37.98 -31.71
N ARG A 562 -19.72 38.88 -30.73
CA ARG A 562 -20.87 39.71 -30.33
C ARG A 562 -21.28 40.71 -31.40
N GLU A 563 -20.31 41.35 -32.05
CA GLU A 563 -20.53 42.19 -33.24
C GLU A 563 -21.23 41.38 -34.34
N GLN A 564 -20.80 40.15 -34.60
CA GLN A 564 -21.40 39.27 -35.61
C GLN A 564 -22.83 38.80 -35.29
N ILE A 565 -23.24 38.77 -34.02
CA ILE A 565 -24.60 38.40 -33.61
C ILE A 565 -25.48 39.62 -33.26
N GLY A 566 -24.96 40.84 -33.48
CA GLY A 566 -25.70 42.09 -33.25
C GLY A 566 -25.74 42.58 -31.79
N ALA A 567 -24.92 42.00 -30.90
CA ALA A 567 -24.82 42.38 -29.50
C ALA A 567 -23.80 43.53 -29.31
N TYR A 568 -24.09 44.68 -29.91
CA TYR A 568 -23.11 45.75 -30.09
C TYR A 568 -22.65 46.41 -28.78
N ASP A 569 -23.54 46.66 -27.82
CA ASP A 569 -23.14 47.27 -26.54
C ASP A 569 -22.19 46.36 -25.74
N GLN A 570 -22.43 45.06 -25.76
CA GLN A 570 -21.58 44.06 -25.09
C GLN A 570 -20.25 43.88 -25.84
N ALA A 571 -20.25 44.01 -27.17
CA ALA A 571 -19.03 44.01 -27.96
C ALA A 571 -18.16 45.25 -27.66
N LEU A 572 -18.79 46.43 -27.54
CA LEU A 572 -18.10 47.67 -27.18
C LEU A 572 -17.40 47.52 -25.82
N GLN A 573 -18.09 46.99 -24.81
CA GLN A 573 -17.50 46.73 -23.48
C GLN A 573 -16.27 45.81 -23.54
N ASP A 574 -16.33 44.74 -24.33
CA ASP A 574 -15.19 43.81 -24.49
C ASP A 574 -14.00 44.50 -25.18
N PHE A 575 -14.24 45.34 -26.19
CA PHE A 575 -13.18 46.09 -26.87
C PHE A 575 -12.57 47.20 -26.00
N GLU A 576 -13.39 47.92 -25.25
CA GLU A 576 -12.93 48.94 -24.30
C GLU A 576 -12.10 48.30 -23.19
N HIS A 577 -12.54 47.16 -22.66
CA HIS A 577 -11.76 46.40 -21.68
C HIS A 577 -10.43 45.90 -22.27
N ALA A 578 -10.43 45.46 -23.53
CA ALA A 578 -9.18 45.11 -24.22
C ALA A 578 -8.22 46.31 -24.33
N LEU A 579 -8.73 47.54 -24.53
CA LEU A 579 -7.90 48.76 -24.56
C LEU A 579 -7.43 49.23 -23.18
N VAL A 580 -8.14 48.90 -22.10
CA VAL A 580 -7.63 49.11 -20.73
C VAL A 580 -6.39 48.26 -20.49
N LEU A 581 -6.37 47.01 -20.98
CA LEU A 581 -5.24 46.09 -20.82
C LEU A 581 -4.12 46.37 -21.84
N GLU A 582 -4.47 46.68 -23.09
CA GLU A 582 -3.55 47.01 -24.18
C GLU A 582 -3.99 48.29 -24.92
N PRO A 583 -3.59 49.49 -24.44
CA PRO A 583 -4.03 50.77 -25.01
C PRO A 583 -3.63 51.01 -26.47
N ALA A 584 -2.64 50.27 -26.96
CA ALA A 584 -2.16 50.32 -28.35
C ALA A 584 -2.84 49.29 -29.27
N ASN A 585 -3.82 48.52 -28.80
CA ASN A 585 -4.43 47.45 -29.58
C ASN A 585 -5.24 48.00 -30.77
N VAL A 586 -4.68 47.88 -31.97
CA VAL A 586 -5.26 48.43 -33.21
C VAL A 586 -6.59 47.73 -33.57
N GLN A 587 -6.73 46.45 -33.27
CA GLN A 587 -7.95 45.70 -33.60
C GLN A 587 -9.15 46.22 -32.83
N ALA A 588 -9.00 46.44 -31.51
CA ALA A 588 -10.05 47.03 -30.68
C ALA A 588 -10.39 48.46 -31.12
N LYS A 589 -9.38 49.32 -31.36
CA LYS A 589 -9.60 50.71 -31.85
C LYS A 589 -10.41 50.75 -33.15
N ASN A 590 -10.04 49.91 -34.11
CA ASN A 590 -10.73 49.84 -35.39
C ASN A 590 -12.15 49.30 -35.24
N ALA A 591 -12.37 48.31 -34.37
CA ALA A 591 -13.71 47.77 -34.12
C ALA A 591 -14.64 48.83 -33.51
N ILE A 592 -14.17 49.54 -32.49
CA ILE A 592 -14.90 50.65 -31.86
C ILE A 592 -15.20 51.76 -32.86
N GLY A 593 -14.19 52.16 -33.66
CA GLY A 593 -14.36 53.17 -34.71
C GLY A 593 -15.46 52.78 -35.70
N ARG A 594 -15.40 51.56 -36.24
CA ARG A 594 -16.44 51.04 -37.14
C ARG A 594 -17.83 51.04 -36.51
N MET A 595 -17.95 50.59 -35.26
CA MET A 595 -19.24 50.52 -34.57
C MET A 595 -19.85 51.91 -34.31
N ARG A 596 -19.01 52.91 -34.01
CA ARG A 596 -19.42 54.31 -33.86
C ARG A 596 -19.84 54.92 -35.20
N ASP A 597 -19.07 54.68 -36.26
CA ASP A 597 -19.37 55.19 -37.60
C ASP A 597 -20.71 54.62 -38.15
N LEU A 598 -21.06 53.39 -37.74
CA LEU A 598 -22.30 52.72 -38.13
C LEU A 598 -23.49 53.03 -37.21
N GLY A 599 -23.33 53.87 -36.18
CA GLY A 599 -24.39 54.21 -35.22
C GLY A 599 -24.92 53.00 -34.44
N MET A 600 -24.11 51.96 -34.25
CA MET A 600 -24.50 50.67 -33.68
C MET A 600 -24.46 50.63 -32.14
N THR A 601 -24.15 51.76 -31.49
CA THR A 601 -24.05 51.90 -30.03
C THR A 601 -24.92 53.08 -29.61
N SER A 602 -25.71 52.92 -28.55
CA SER A 602 -26.64 53.95 -28.05
C SER A 602 -25.95 55.21 -27.54
#